data_AF-A0A9J6HAQ7-F1
#
_entry.id   AF-A0A9J6HAQ7-F1
#
_cell.length_a   1.000
_cell.length_b   1.000
_cell.length_c   1.000
_cell.angle_alpha   90.00
_cell.angle_beta   90.00
_cell.angle_gamma   90.00
#
_symmetry.space_group_name_H-M   'P 1'
#
loop_
_entity.id
_entity.type
_entity.pdbx_description
1 polymer ?
#
loop_
_entity_poly.entity_id
_entity_poly.type
_entity_poly.pdbx_seq_one_letter_code
_entity_poly.pdbx_strand_id
1 'polypeptide(L)'
;METGKNDFMQQYKTISLKLKKRFLRKPNLAEVSDQYSALGKQLQHQDCPHYAGMCSLAAAKCEQSMGNAAAEAQALAQGARQFFAAEADTHALLCPSLDEHLAAAVHCFSRAVDLYVQLPEPALAAALCTEAGQCLRSIDRAPLAMSFLQRAVQLQSKVGVGALRYVTRRGGLHYSTLAGNRTPPMISSA
;
A
#
# COMPACT_ATOMS: atom_id res chain seq x y z
N MET A 1 32.63 11.02 -11.54
CA MET A 1 31.56 11.47 -10.63
C MET A 1 31.20 10.30 -9.71
N GLU A 2 31.93 10.10 -8.61
CA GLU A 2 31.73 8.94 -7.70
C GLU A 2 31.52 9.35 -6.23
N THR A 3 31.60 10.64 -5.92
CA THR A 3 31.52 11.16 -4.55
C THR A 3 30.12 11.08 -3.94
N GLY A 4 29.05 11.17 -4.75
CA GLY A 4 27.66 11.06 -4.26
C GLY A 4 27.24 9.65 -3.86
N LYS A 5 27.74 8.61 -4.54
CA LYS A 5 27.35 7.21 -4.26
C LYS A 5 27.90 6.69 -2.92
N ASN A 6 29.11 7.14 -2.57
CA ASN A 6 29.74 6.76 -1.30
C ASN A 6 29.09 7.43 -0.09
N ASP A 7 28.52 8.63 -0.26
CA ASP A 7 27.89 9.38 0.83
C ASP A 7 26.57 8.73 1.28
N PHE A 8 25.68 8.35 0.36
CA PHE A 8 24.39 7.75 0.76
C PHE A 8 24.54 6.39 1.44
N MET A 9 25.50 5.56 1.02
CA MET A 9 25.77 4.27 1.66
C MET A 9 26.28 4.45 3.09
N GLN A 10 27.08 5.51 3.32
CA GLN A 10 27.51 5.88 4.67
C GLN A 10 26.35 6.42 5.50
N GLN A 11 25.46 7.23 4.91
CA GLN A 11 24.25 7.70 5.58
C GLN A 11 23.32 6.54 5.96
N TYR A 12 23.04 5.62 5.04
CA TYR A 12 22.24 4.41 5.29
C TYR A 12 22.84 3.56 6.42
N LYS A 13 24.15 3.31 6.39
CA LYS A 13 24.87 2.60 7.46
C LYS A 13 24.78 3.35 8.79
N THR A 14 24.90 4.67 8.78
CA THR A 14 24.79 5.51 9.99
C THR A 14 23.41 5.40 10.61
N ILE A 15 22.35 5.47 9.80
CA ILE A 15 20.97 5.28 10.25
C ILE A 15 20.79 3.85 10.81
N SER A 16 21.29 2.83 10.11
CA SER A 16 21.26 1.44 10.59
C SER A 16 21.99 1.23 11.91
N LEU A 17 23.10 1.95 12.15
CA LEU A 17 23.85 1.88 13.39
C LEU A 17 23.11 2.57 14.55
N LYS A 18 22.28 3.58 14.30
CA LYS A 18 21.42 4.20 15.33
C LYS A 18 20.43 3.20 15.92
N LEU A 19 19.96 2.24 15.11
CA LEU A 19 19.12 1.12 15.57
C LEU A 19 19.91 0.14 16.44
N LYS A 20 21.16 -0.18 16.08
CA LYS A 20 21.99 -1.17 16.80
C LYS A 20 22.65 -0.65 18.08
N LYS A 21 23.06 0.63 18.15
CA LYS A 21 23.94 1.13 19.23
C LYS A 21 23.22 1.63 20.49
N ARG A 22 21.88 1.68 20.51
CA ARG A 22 21.11 2.23 21.65
C ARG A 22 20.49 1.17 22.58
N PHE A 23 21.25 0.13 22.92
CA PHE A 23 20.81 -0.94 23.83
C PHE A 23 20.34 -0.48 25.22
N LEU A 24 20.67 0.75 25.68
CA LEU A 24 20.24 1.29 26.98
C LEU A 24 19.10 2.33 26.93
N ARG A 25 18.72 2.87 25.76
CA ARG A 25 17.61 3.82 25.61
C ARG A 25 16.77 3.44 24.40
N LYS A 26 15.46 3.24 24.59
CA LYS A 26 14.52 2.90 23.51
C LYS A 26 14.74 3.86 22.33
N PRO A 27 15.23 3.37 21.16
CA PRO A 27 15.48 4.23 20.03
C PRO A 27 14.17 4.86 19.55
N ASN A 28 14.21 6.12 19.14
CA ASN A 28 13.06 6.77 18.53
C ASN A 28 12.89 6.22 17.10
N LEU A 29 12.14 5.13 16.98
CA LEU A 29 11.90 4.46 15.71
C LEU A 29 11.23 5.37 14.68
N ALA A 30 10.42 6.34 15.13
CA ALA A 30 9.77 7.32 14.25
C ALA A 30 10.81 8.21 13.56
N GLU A 31 11.75 8.78 14.32
CA GLU A 31 12.82 9.61 13.77
C GLU A 31 13.73 8.83 12.81
N VAL A 32 13.97 7.55 13.10
CA VAL A 32 14.75 6.67 12.21
C VAL A 32 13.98 6.36 10.92
N SER A 33 12.68 6.12 11.02
CA SER A 33 11.78 5.94 9.87
C SER A 33 11.77 7.17 8.97
N ASP A 34 11.69 8.37 9.55
CA ASP A 34 11.75 9.65 8.83
C ASP A 34 13.10 9.86 8.14
N GLN A 35 14.21 9.49 8.79
CA GLN A 35 15.55 9.56 8.19
C GLN A 35 15.68 8.64 6.98
N TYR A 36 15.17 7.40 7.05
CA TYR A 36 15.12 6.51 5.90
C TYR A 36 14.23 7.05 4.78
N SER A 37 13.07 7.62 5.13
CA SER A 37 12.15 8.20 4.15
C SER A 37 12.76 9.42 3.44
N ALA A 38 13.48 10.27 4.17
CA ALA A 38 14.20 11.41 3.61
C ALA A 38 15.33 10.96 2.66
N LEU A 39 16.14 9.98 3.09
CA LEU A 39 17.20 9.40 2.25
C LEU A 39 16.61 8.74 0.99
N GLY A 40 15.50 8.02 1.13
CA GLY A 40 14.78 7.41 0.01
C GLY A 40 14.34 8.44 -1.04
N LYS A 41 13.81 9.60 -0.62
CA LYS A 41 13.44 10.69 -1.53
C LYS A 41 14.65 11.31 -2.24
N GLN A 42 15.78 11.44 -1.55
CA GLN A 42 17.02 11.91 -2.18
C GLN A 42 17.51 10.93 -3.25
N LEU A 43 17.46 9.62 -2.96
CA LEU A 43 17.86 8.56 -3.89
C LEU A 43 16.93 8.45 -5.10
N GLN A 44 15.64 8.74 -4.93
CA GLN A 44 14.70 8.88 -6.05
C GLN A 44 15.12 10.00 -7.01
N HIS A 45 15.63 11.12 -6.47
CA HIS A 45 16.08 12.26 -7.27
C HIS A 45 17.46 12.03 -7.92
N GLN A 46 18.18 11.01 -7.50
CA GLN A 46 19.48 10.60 -8.05
C GLN A 46 19.38 9.39 -8.99
N ASP A 47 18.17 9.07 -9.46
CA ASP A 47 17.88 7.94 -10.36
C ASP A 47 18.43 6.60 -9.85
N CYS A 48 18.34 6.38 -8.53
CA CYS A 48 18.77 5.14 -7.87
C CYS A 48 17.57 4.42 -7.21
N PRO A 49 16.59 3.93 -8.01
CA PRO A 49 15.31 3.43 -7.50
C PRO A 49 15.46 2.19 -6.60
N HIS A 50 16.39 1.27 -6.89
CA HIS A 50 16.62 0.11 -6.03
C HIS A 50 17.02 0.50 -4.59
N TYR A 51 17.93 1.47 -4.43
CA TYR A 51 18.36 1.95 -3.12
C TYR A 51 17.24 2.73 -2.40
N ALA A 52 16.42 3.49 -3.14
CA ALA A 52 15.22 4.12 -2.57
C ALA A 52 14.21 3.09 -2.07
N GLY A 53 14.05 1.97 -2.77
CA GLY A 53 13.24 0.82 -2.35
C GLY A 53 13.76 0.21 -1.04
N MET A 54 15.08 0.01 -0.92
CA MET A 54 15.70 -0.49 0.31
C MET A 54 15.46 0.44 1.51
N CYS A 55 15.57 1.76 1.31
CA CYS A 55 15.27 2.74 2.36
C CYS A 55 13.81 2.67 2.80
N SER A 56 12.88 2.56 1.84
CA SER A 56 11.44 2.43 2.12
C SER A 56 11.13 1.14 2.89
N LEU A 57 11.80 0.03 2.56
CA LEU A 57 11.67 -1.24 3.28
C LEU A 57 12.22 -1.14 4.71
N ALA A 58 13.30 -0.40 4.92
CA ALA A 58 13.85 -0.15 6.25
C ALA A 58 12.91 0.72 7.10
N ALA A 59 12.30 1.75 6.50
CA ALA A 59 11.26 2.56 7.14
C ALA A 59 10.04 1.70 7.54
N ALA A 60 9.55 0.86 6.62
CA ALA A 60 8.44 -0.07 6.91
C ALA A 60 8.72 -0.98 8.10
N LYS A 61 9.95 -1.51 8.24
CA LYS A 61 10.35 -2.32 9.40
C LYS A 61 10.35 -1.53 10.71
N CYS A 62 10.66 -0.23 10.65
CA CYS A 62 10.57 0.65 11.81
C CYS A 62 9.10 0.85 12.22
N GLU A 63 8.22 1.14 11.27
CA GLU A 63 6.77 1.30 11.51
C GLU A 63 6.12 0.01 12.02
N GLN A 64 6.50 -1.15 11.47
CA GLN A 64 6.08 -2.46 11.95
C GLN A 64 6.43 -2.65 13.43
N SER A 65 7.67 -2.29 13.81
CA SER A 65 8.15 -2.40 15.19
C SER A 65 7.44 -1.41 16.14
N MET A 66 6.90 -0.32 15.60
CA MET A 66 6.07 0.65 16.33
C MET A 66 4.60 0.25 16.40
N GLY A 67 4.16 -0.74 15.60
CA GLY A 67 2.75 -1.13 15.49
C GLY A 67 1.90 -0.19 14.62
N ASN A 68 2.53 0.63 13.79
CA ASN A 68 1.82 1.55 12.90
C ASN A 68 1.54 0.90 11.54
N ALA A 69 0.51 0.06 11.48
CA ALA A 69 0.19 -0.73 10.30
C ALA A 69 -0.12 0.11 9.05
N ALA A 70 -0.73 1.29 9.20
CA ALA A 70 -1.06 2.17 8.07
C ALA A 70 0.22 2.77 7.45
N ALA A 71 1.13 3.28 8.29
CA ALA A 71 2.41 3.79 7.81
C ALA A 71 3.31 2.68 7.26
N GLU A 72 3.31 1.49 7.88
CA GLU A 72 3.99 0.29 7.34
C GLU A 72 3.50 0.00 5.92
N ALA A 73 2.18 -0.04 5.71
CA ALA A 73 1.60 -0.33 4.40
C ALA A 73 1.94 0.74 3.35
N GLN A 74 1.94 2.02 3.74
CA GLN A 74 2.35 3.12 2.85
C GLN A 74 3.83 3.04 2.47
N ALA A 75 4.72 2.81 3.44
CA ALA A 75 6.15 2.68 3.20
C ALA A 75 6.46 1.46 2.31
N LEU A 76 5.77 0.33 2.52
CA LEU A 76 5.88 -0.85 1.66
C LEU A 76 5.38 -0.58 0.23
N ALA A 77 4.24 0.08 0.06
CA ALA A 77 3.73 0.44 -1.26
C ALA A 77 4.70 1.37 -2.00
N GLN A 78 5.28 2.35 -1.31
CA GLN A 78 6.32 3.21 -1.87
C GLN A 78 7.55 2.40 -2.27
N GLY A 79 8.03 1.50 -1.41
CA GLY A 79 9.16 0.62 -1.72
C GLY A 79 8.91 -0.29 -2.92
N ALA A 80 7.70 -0.83 -3.03
CA ALA A 80 7.28 -1.68 -4.15
C ALA A 80 7.34 -0.94 -5.48
N ARG A 81 6.86 0.31 -5.53
CA ARG A 81 6.96 1.18 -6.73
C ARG A 81 8.41 1.42 -7.14
N GLN A 82 9.29 1.62 -6.18
CA GLN A 82 10.72 1.85 -6.44
C GLN A 82 11.42 0.60 -6.96
N PHE A 83 11.17 -0.56 -6.36
CA PHE A 83 11.70 -1.82 -6.88
C PHE A 83 11.14 -2.15 -8.26
N PHE A 84 9.86 -1.83 -8.51
CA PHE A 84 9.27 -2.01 -9.82
C PHE A 84 9.90 -1.11 -10.88
N ALA A 85 10.16 0.17 -10.56
CA ALA A 85 10.89 1.06 -11.46
C ALA A 85 12.27 0.51 -11.83
N ALA A 86 13.01 0.00 -10.83
CA ALA A 86 14.31 -0.62 -11.06
C ALA A 86 14.24 -1.87 -11.96
N GLU A 87 13.21 -2.71 -11.79
CA GLU A 87 12.99 -3.86 -12.67
C GLU A 87 12.57 -3.43 -14.08
N ALA A 88 11.71 -2.42 -14.20
CA ALA A 88 11.28 -1.89 -15.49
C ALA A 88 12.46 -1.30 -16.29
N ASP A 89 13.38 -0.60 -15.61
CA ASP A 89 14.61 -0.11 -16.22
C ASP A 89 15.50 -1.27 -16.70
N THR A 90 15.64 -2.31 -15.87
CA THR A 90 16.42 -3.50 -16.22
C THR A 90 15.82 -4.26 -17.41
N HIS A 91 14.49 -4.37 -17.43
CA HIS A 91 13.72 -4.97 -18.53
C HIS A 91 13.86 -4.16 -19.83
N ALA A 92 13.78 -2.83 -19.76
CA ALA A 92 13.93 -1.94 -20.91
C ALA A 92 15.34 -2.04 -21.54
N LEU A 93 16.36 -2.32 -20.73
CA LEU A 93 17.72 -2.56 -21.18
C LEU A 93 17.96 -3.99 -21.71
N LEU A 94 16.93 -4.85 -21.71
CA LEU A 94 17.02 -6.27 -22.09
C LEU A 94 18.13 -7.02 -21.34
N CYS A 95 18.47 -6.55 -20.14
CA CYS A 95 19.52 -7.13 -19.33
C CYS A 95 18.96 -8.39 -18.65
N PRO A 96 19.65 -9.54 -18.71
CA PRO A 96 19.24 -10.71 -17.96
C PRO A 96 19.36 -10.41 -16.46
N SER A 97 18.21 -10.31 -15.78
CA SER A 97 18.11 -10.11 -14.33
C SER A 97 17.78 -11.44 -13.65
N LEU A 98 18.12 -11.57 -12.37
CA LEU A 98 17.67 -12.68 -11.51
C LEU A 98 16.30 -12.38 -10.87
N ASP A 99 15.54 -11.43 -11.43
CA ASP A 99 14.24 -10.98 -10.92
C ASP A 99 14.27 -10.56 -9.42
N GLU A 100 15.42 -10.13 -8.89
CA GLU A 100 15.56 -9.76 -7.47
C GLU A 100 14.71 -8.54 -7.11
N HIS A 101 14.66 -7.55 -8.00
CA HIS A 101 13.86 -6.35 -7.80
C HIS A 101 12.37 -6.68 -7.95
N LEU A 102 12.02 -7.51 -8.93
CA LEU A 102 10.66 -8.05 -9.08
C LEU A 102 10.20 -8.80 -7.82
N ALA A 103 11.00 -9.71 -7.28
CA ALA A 103 10.66 -10.48 -6.08
C ALA A 103 10.45 -9.56 -4.86
N ALA A 104 11.33 -8.55 -4.70
CA ALA A 104 11.19 -7.55 -3.65
C ALA A 104 9.92 -6.70 -3.82
N ALA A 105 9.60 -6.29 -5.04
CA ALA A 105 8.39 -5.51 -5.35
C ALA A 105 7.12 -6.32 -5.04
N VAL A 106 7.04 -7.57 -5.49
CA VAL A 106 5.90 -8.47 -5.25
C VAL A 106 5.70 -8.73 -3.77
N HIS A 107 6.79 -8.97 -3.02
CA HIS A 107 6.74 -9.13 -1.57
C HIS A 107 6.16 -7.87 -0.89
N CYS A 108 6.67 -6.69 -1.25
CA CYS A 108 6.22 -5.43 -0.66
C CYS A 108 4.75 -5.14 -0.99
N PHE A 109 4.32 -5.34 -2.24
CA PHE A 109 2.91 -5.19 -2.62
C PHE A 109 2.00 -6.16 -1.88
N SER A 110 2.36 -7.44 -1.81
CA SER A 110 1.55 -8.47 -1.15
C SER A 110 1.35 -8.14 0.32
N ARG A 111 2.44 -7.78 1.01
CA ARG A 111 2.40 -7.39 2.42
C ARG A 111 1.58 -6.11 2.65
N ALA A 112 1.73 -5.10 1.80
CA ALA A 112 0.95 -3.87 1.89
C ALA A 112 -0.56 -4.14 1.72
N VAL A 113 -0.94 -4.97 0.74
CA VAL A 113 -2.33 -5.38 0.51
C VAL A 113 -2.88 -6.11 1.74
N ASP A 114 -2.13 -7.04 2.32
CA ASP A 114 -2.55 -7.77 3.52
C ASP A 114 -2.80 -6.82 4.71
N LEU A 115 -1.95 -5.82 4.88
CA LEU A 115 -2.13 -4.78 5.90
C LEU A 115 -3.39 -3.93 5.67
N TYR A 116 -3.67 -3.49 4.44
CA TYR A 116 -4.90 -2.73 4.17
C TYR A 116 -6.17 -3.58 4.33
N VAL A 117 -6.09 -4.89 4.08
CA VAL A 117 -7.19 -5.81 4.40
C VAL A 117 -7.39 -5.94 5.92
N GLN A 118 -6.31 -5.90 6.71
CA GLN A 118 -6.37 -5.88 8.18
C GLN A 118 -6.86 -4.54 8.75
N LEU A 119 -6.64 -3.42 8.04
CA LEU A 119 -7.03 -2.05 8.42
C LEU A 119 -8.46 -1.66 8.01
N PRO A 120 -9.39 -2.63 7.90
CA PRO A 120 -10.63 -2.57 7.12
C PRO A 120 -10.71 -1.56 5.94
N GLU A 121 -9.65 -1.39 5.15
CA GLU A 121 -9.61 -0.49 3.99
C GLU A 121 -9.51 -1.27 2.66
N PRO A 122 -10.54 -2.07 2.29
CA PRO A 122 -10.52 -2.91 1.10
C PRO A 122 -10.44 -2.12 -0.21
N ALA A 123 -10.83 -0.84 -0.21
CA ALA A 123 -10.71 0.04 -1.38
C ALA A 123 -9.23 0.34 -1.70
N LEU A 124 -8.41 0.64 -0.69
CA LEU A 124 -6.98 0.86 -0.88
C LEU A 124 -6.26 -0.45 -1.23
N ALA A 125 -6.63 -1.56 -0.59
CA ALA A 125 -6.10 -2.87 -0.94
C ALA A 125 -6.38 -3.23 -2.42
N ALA A 126 -7.60 -2.97 -2.90
CA ALA A 126 -7.97 -3.18 -4.30
C ALA A 126 -7.22 -2.28 -5.28
N ALA A 127 -7.05 -1.00 -4.92
CA ALA A 127 -6.29 -0.04 -5.71
C ALA A 127 -4.83 -0.49 -5.87
N LEU A 128 -4.19 -0.91 -4.78
CA LEU A 128 -2.82 -1.45 -4.82
C LEU A 128 -2.70 -2.74 -5.64
N CYS A 129 -3.67 -3.64 -5.54
CA CYS A 129 -3.69 -4.83 -6.40
C CYS A 129 -3.82 -4.48 -7.89
N THR A 130 -4.60 -3.45 -8.21
CA THR A 130 -4.76 -2.99 -9.60
C THR A 130 -3.47 -2.33 -10.11
N GLU A 131 -2.84 -1.50 -9.28
CA GLU A 131 -1.54 -0.89 -9.55
C GLU A 131 -0.47 -1.95 -9.79
N ALA A 132 -0.32 -2.91 -8.88
CA ALA A 132 0.64 -4.01 -9.03
C ALA A 132 0.40 -4.82 -10.32
N GLY A 133 -0.87 -5.10 -10.66
CA GLY A 133 -1.24 -5.79 -11.90
C GLY A 133 -0.88 -4.99 -13.16
N GLN A 134 -1.09 -3.67 -13.16
CA GLN A 134 -0.71 -2.80 -14.27
C GLN A 134 0.81 -2.75 -14.46
N CYS A 135 1.55 -2.61 -13.35
CA CYS A 135 3.00 -2.67 -13.33
C CYS A 135 3.48 -4.00 -13.93
N LEU A 136 3.07 -5.15 -13.39
CA LEU A 136 3.49 -6.47 -13.87
C LEU A 136 3.16 -6.71 -15.35
N ARG A 137 2.05 -6.16 -15.84
CA ARG A 137 1.70 -6.23 -17.27
C ARG A 137 2.69 -5.45 -18.15
N SER A 138 3.26 -4.35 -17.67
CA SER A 138 4.20 -3.53 -18.45
C SER A 138 5.59 -4.17 -18.64
N ILE A 139 5.93 -5.18 -17.85
CA ILE A 139 7.19 -5.95 -17.94
C ILE A 139 6.95 -7.40 -18.40
N ASP A 140 5.84 -7.63 -19.11
CA ASP A 140 5.45 -8.95 -19.66
C ASP A 140 5.34 -10.10 -18.64
N ARG A 141 5.09 -9.78 -17.36
CA ARG A 141 4.84 -10.77 -16.29
C ARG A 141 3.34 -11.04 -16.13
N ALA A 142 2.69 -11.41 -17.23
CA ALA A 142 1.24 -11.69 -17.31
C ALA A 142 0.68 -12.65 -16.24
N PRO A 143 1.30 -13.80 -15.90
CA PRO A 143 0.73 -14.72 -14.91
C PRO A 143 0.67 -14.12 -13.50
N LEU A 144 1.68 -13.34 -13.11
CA LEU A 144 1.67 -12.61 -11.84
C LEU A 144 0.66 -11.47 -11.89
N ALA A 145 0.56 -10.74 -13.01
CA ALA A 145 -0.43 -9.68 -13.16
C ALA A 145 -1.87 -10.20 -12.96
N MET A 146 -2.19 -11.38 -13.52
CA MET A 146 -3.52 -11.99 -13.38
C MET A 146 -3.89 -12.26 -11.92
N SER A 147 -2.98 -12.77 -11.10
CA SER A 147 -3.28 -13.10 -9.70
C SER A 147 -3.59 -11.83 -8.88
N PHE A 148 -2.84 -10.75 -9.09
CA PHE A 148 -3.12 -9.45 -8.47
C PHE A 148 -4.45 -8.85 -8.94
N LEU A 149 -4.74 -8.89 -10.24
CA LEU A 149 -6.00 -8.36 -10.79
C LEU A 149 -7.22 -9.15 -10.32
N GLN A 150 -7.14 -10.49 -10.28
CA GLN A 150 -8.19 -11.33 -9.71
C GLN A 150 -8.47 -10.97 -8.25
N ARG A 151 -7.40 -10.77 -7.46
CA ARG A 151 -7.52 -10.32 -6.07
C ARG A 151 -8.16 -8.94 -5.96
N ALA A 152 -7.83 -8.00 -6.86
CA ALA A 152 -8.44 -6.68 -6.91
C ALA A 152 -9.96 -6.78 -7.12
N VAL A 153 -10.42 -7.59 -8.09
CA VAL A 153 -11.85 -7.80 -8.37
C VAL A 153 -12.58 -8.38 -7.16
N GLN A 154 -11.98 -9.37 -6.48
CA GLN A 154 -12.55 -9.95 -5.27
C GLN A 154 -12.68 -8.95 -4.11
N LEU A 155 -11.74 -8.01 -4.01
CA LEU A 155 -11.80 -6.95 -3.00
C LEU A 155 -12.84 -5.89 -3.38
N GLN A 156 -12.90 -5.47 -4.64
CA GLN A 156 -13.88 -4.49 -5.13
C GLN A 156 -15.31 -4.98 -5.03
N SER A 157 -15.58 -6.27 -5.30
CA SER A 157 -16.93 -6.83 -5.15
C SER A 157 -17.42 -6.73 -3.69
N LYS A 158 -16.53 -6.92 -2.71
CA LYS A 158 -16.86 -6.72 -1.28
C LYS A 158 -17.17 -5.25 -0.96
N VAL A 159 -16.46 -4.30 -1.57
CA VAL A 159 -16.69 -2.85 -1.39
C VAL A 159 -18.02 -2.40 -2.02
N GLY A 160 -18.29 -2.83 -3.26
CA GLY A 160 -19.53 -2.48 -3.98
C GLY A 160 -20.78 -2.98 -3.27
N VAL A 161 -20.75 -4.18 -2.68
CA VAL A 161 -21.85 -4.72 -1.86
C VAL A 161 -22.00 -3.95 -0.54
N GLY A 162 -20.90 -3.45 0.05
CA GLY A 162 -20.92 -2.60 1.24
C GLY A 162 -21.58 -1.23 0.99
N ALA A 163 -21.25 -0.58 -0.11
CA ALA A 163 -21.86 0.69 -0.53
C ALA A 163 -23.37 0.53 -0.82
N LEU A 164 -23.75 -0.54 -1.52
CA LEU A 164 -25.16 -0.88 -1.76
C LEU A 164 -25.91 -1.15 -0.44
N ARG A 165 -25.32 -1.87 0.52
CA ARG A 165 -25.92 -2.10 1.85
C ARG A 165 -26.09 -0.79 2.63
N TYR A 166 -25.15 0.14 2.55
CA TYR A 166 -25.26 1.46 3.20
C TYR A 166 -26.41 2.30 2.60
N VAL A 167 -26.53 2.28 1.26
CA VAL A 167 -27.63 2.95 0.55
C VAL A 167 -28.98 2.29 0.85
N THR A 168 -29.07 0.96 0.88
CA THR A 168 -30.30 0.25 1.25
C THR A 168 -30.70 0.50 2.72
N ARG A 169 -29.73 0.63 3.63
CA ARG A 169 -30.00 0.95 5.05
C ARG A 169 -30.46 2.40 5.26
N ARG A 170 -30.01 3.36 4.44
CA ARG A 170 -30.55 4.74 4.42
C ARG A 170 -31.88 4.85 3.67
N GLY A 171 -32.08 4.07 2.60
CA GLY A 171 -33.34 4.00 1.86
C GLY A 171 -34.48 3.33 2.65
N GLY A 172 -34.17 2.46 3.61
CA GLY A 172 -35.14 1.82 4.50
C GLY A 172 -35.71 2.70 5.62
N LEU A 173 -35.17 3.91 5.83
CA LEU A 173 -35.72 4.88 6.79
C LEU A 173 -36.72 5.86 6.15
N HIS A 174 -36.92 5.80 4.82
CA HIS A 174 -37.81 6.71 4.08
C HIS A 174 -39.06 6.03 3.48
N TYR A 175 -39.34 4.77 3.81
CA TYR A 175 -40.57 4.07 3.37
C TYR A 175 -41.48 3.61 4.52
N SER A 176 -41.21 4.02 5.76
CA SER A 176 -42.03 3.64 6.93
C SER A 176 -43.03 4.73 7.37
N THR A 177 -43.10 5.88 6.69
CA THR A 177 -43.98 7.01 7.08
C THR A 177 -45.13 7.25 6.09
N LEU A 178 -45.45 6.29 5.21
CA LEU A 178 -46.61 6.37 4.31
C LEU A 178 -47.61 5.21 4.47
N ALA A 179 -47.54 4.47 5.57
CA ALA A 179 -48.54 3.46 5.93
C ALA A 179 -49.14 3.78 7.31
N GLY A 180 -49.87 4.90 7.40
CA GLY A 180 -50.45 5.34 8.66
C GLY A 180 -51.38 6.55 8.52
N ASN A 181 -52.39 6.46 7.66
CA ASN A 181 -53.65 7.21 7.83
C ASN A 181 -54.70 6.71 6.82
N ARG A 182 -55.44 5.67 7.21
CA ARG A 182 -56.82 5.47 6.76
C ARG A 182 -57.70 5.40 8.00
N THR A 183 -58.18 6.55 8.43
CA THR A 183 -59.35 6.64 9.32
C THR A 183 -60.61 6.25 8.53
N PRO A 184 -61.56 5.53 9.14
CA PRO A 184 -62.80 5.10 8.48
C PRO A 184 -63.80 6.28 8.36
N PRO A 185 -64.66 6.34 7.33
CA PRO A 185 -65.78 7.25 7.34
C PRO A 185 -66.88 6.70 8.26
N MET A 186 -67.22 7.49 9.29
CA MET A 186 -68.43 7.34 10.09
C MET A 186 -69.64 7.61 9.19
N ILE A 187 -70.48 6.59 8.99
CA ILE A 187 -71.79 6.74 8.37
C ILE A 187 -72.77 7.09 9.49
N SER A 188 -73.25 8.33 9.49
CA SER A 188 -74.32 8.80 10.39
C SER A 188 -75.66 8.25 9.92
N SER A 189 -76.38 7.64 10.85
CA SER A 189 -77.76 7.18 10.71
C SER A 189 -78.74 8.32 10.44
N ALA A 190 -79.75 8.03 9.62
CA ALA A 190 -81.09 8.60 9.67
C ALA A 190 -82.08 7.43 9.68
#